data_AF-A0A377GXM2-F1
#
_entry.id   AF-A0A377GXM2-F1
#
_cell.length_a   1.000
_cell.length_b   1.000
_cell.length_c   1.000
_cell.angle_alpha   90.00
_cell.angle_beta   90.00
_cell.angle_gamma   90.00
#
_symmetry.space_group_name_H-M   'P 1'
#
loop_
_entity.id
_entity.type
_entity.pdbx_description
1 polymer ?
#
loop_
_entity_poly.entity_id
_entity_poly.type
_entity_poly.pdbx_seq_one_letter_code
_entity_poly.pdbx_strand_id
1 'polypeptide(L)'
;MSTAEERFQAMMAKRKKAKETEQKVEKPIVVNEKNSKKDIKEIFLIEDSVFGDLTTDIDLIEYLKNKSLEMLKIQGNNIIMLGKNLTEVFDELGRKGSPEGLYIKYLEFNGYKKDTALRLRKRYELFKKAKSEVVKQIISILPVRSIEQLYKEQNEIIPELEKNSENLTYKKMMDMLKKNSETIEIKNKKEVEISGYDVDRIDNLYKKINRSYGELDEKRKEKLDKLLFEIEKLLG
;
A
#
# COMPACT_ATOMS: atom_id res chain seq x y z
N MET A 1 10.03 -7.84 -29.54
CA MET A 1 8.90 -8.07 -28.62
C MET A 1 9.46 -8.72 -27.36
N SER A 2 8.90 -8.43 -26.19
CA SER A 2 9.46 -8.91 -24.91
C SER A 2 9.24 -10.42 -24.76
N THR A 3 10.23 -11.16 -24.24
CA THR A 3 10.15 -12.60 -23.98
C THR A 3 8.96 -13.00 -23.09
N ALA A 4 8.39 -12.07 -22.33
CA ALA A 4 7.17 -12.26 -21.56
C ALA A 4 5.89 -12.28 -22.43
N GLU A 5 5.82 -11.45 -23.47
CA GLU A 5 4.70 -11.43 -24.41
C GLU A 5 4.67 -12.70 -25.25
N GLU A 6 5.83 -13.17 -25.72
CA GLU A 6 5.94 -14.43 -26.47
C GLU A 6 5.54 -15.64 -25.62
N ARG A 7 5.93 -15.65 -24.34
CA ARG A 7 5.55 -16.71 -23.38
C ARG A 7 4.06 -16.66 -23.03
N PHE A 8 3.50 -15.46 -22.83
CA PHE A 8 2.08 -15.29 -22.56
C PHE A 8 1.23 -15.68 -23.77
N GLN A 9 1.61 -15.28 -24.97
CA GLN A 9 0.94 -15.70 -26.21
C GLN A 9 1.06 -17.20 -26.45
N ALA A 10 2.23 -17.81 -26.20
CA ALA A 10 2.40 -19.26 -26.28
C ALA A 10 1.52 -20.01 -25.26
N MET A 11 1.35 -19.49 -24.04
CA MET A 11 0.47 -20.06 -23.02
C MET A 11 -1.01 -19.91 -23.38
N MET A 12 -1.41 -18.75 -23.92
CA MET A 12 -2.77 -18.49 -24.41
C MET A 12 -3.12 -19.34 -25.63
N ALA A 13 -2.16 -19.57 -26.54
CA ALA A 13 -2.32 -20.45 -27.70
C ALA A 13 -2.47 -21.92 -27.29
N LYS A 14 -1.72 -22.38 -26.27
CA LYS A 14 -1.91 -23.72 -25.68
C LYS A 14 -3.28 -23.89 -25.01
N ARG A 15 -3.78 -22.85 -24.32
CA ARG A 15 -5.13 -22.84 -23.73
C ARG A 15 -6.25 -22.84 -24.77
N LYS A 16 -6.08 -22.18 -25.91
CA LYS A 16 -7.05 -22.25 -27.03
C LYS A 16 -7.16 -23.66 -27.61
N LYS A 17 -6.04 -24.37 -27.76
CA LYS A 17 -6.04 -25.77 -28.24
C LYS A 17 -6.61 -26.77 -27.24
N ALA A 18 -6.51 -26.50 -25.93
CA ALA A 18 -7.11 -27.34 -24.88
C ALA A 18 -8.58 -27.01 -24.59
N LYS A 19 -9.06 -25.80 -24.91
CA LYS A 19 -10.46 -25.38 -24.68
C LYS A 19 -11.45 -25.80 -25.78
N GLU A 20 -10.97 -26.28 -26.93
CA GLU A 20 -11.85 -26.93 -27.92
C GLU A 20 -12.30 -28.33 -27.49
N THR A 21 -11.70 -28.90 -26.43
CA THR A 21 -12.04 -30.25 -25.94
C THR A 21 -12.89 -30.29 -24.67
N GLU A 22 -13.09 -29.18 -23.95
CA GLU A 22 -13.87 -29.17 -22.70
C GLU A 22 -14.78 -27.93 -22.59
N GLN A 23 -15.89 -27.96 -23.33
CA GLN A 23 -17.07 -27.16 -22.99
C GLN A 23 -17.90 -27.92 -21.95
N LYS A 24 -17.97 -27.39 -20.72
CA LYS A 24 -19.17 -27.23 -19.87
C LYS A 24 -18.78 -27.19 -18.40
N VAL A 25 -19.15 -26.10 -17.74
CA VAL A 25 -19.77 -25.98 -16.40
C VAL A 25 -19.35 -24.62 -15.83
N GLU A 26 -20.13 -23.59 -16.14
CA GLU A 26 -20.15 -22.38 -15.32
C GLU A 26 -20.89 -22.72 -14.02
N LYS A 27 -20.22 -22.52 -12.88
CA LYS A 27 -20.91 -22.38 -11.59
C LYS A 27 -20.67 -20.96 -11.10
N PRO A 28 -21.73 -20.20 -10.78
CA PRO A 28 -21.58 -18.89 -10.17
C PRO A 28 -20.94 -19.05 -8.79
N ILE A 29 -19.95 -18.20 -8.50
CA ILE A 29 -19.38 -18.06 -7.16
C ILE A 29 -20.44 -17.36 -6.31
N VAL A 30 -21.23 -18.15 -5.61
CA VAL A 30 -22.14 -17.67 -4.55
C VAL A 30 -21.27 -17.36 -3.32
N VAL A 31 -21.08 -16.08 -3.03
CA VAL A 31 -20.59 -15.65 -1.71
C VAL A 31 -21.81 -15.34 -0.84
N ASN A 32 -22.33 -16.37 -0.18
CA ASN A 32 -23.17 -16.20 0.98
C ASN A 32 -22.27 -16.16 2.22
N GLU A 33 -22.06 -14.97 2.78
CA GLU A 33 -21.63 -14.82 4.17
C GLU A 33 -22.55 -13.82 4.86
N LYS A 34 -23.61 -14.35 5.48
CA LYS A 34 -24.32 -13.68 6.57
C LYS A 34 -23.40 -13.70 7.80
N ASN A 35 -22.55 -12.70 7.90
CA ASN A 35 -22.08 -12.18 9.19
C ASN A 35 -22.49 -10.72 9.22
N SER A 36 -22.83 -10.16 10.38
CA SER A 36 -23.12 -8.73 10.52
C SER A 36 -21.84 -7.91 10.27
N LYS A 37 -21.36 -7.90 9.03
CA LYS A 37 -20.25 -7.08 8.58
C LYS A 37 -20.81 -5.68 8.50
N LYS A 38 -20.23 -4.75 9.27
CA LYS A 38 -20.42 -3.33 9.00
C LYS A 38 -20.19 -3.08 7.53
N ASP A 39 -21.12 -2.38 6.90
CA ASP A 39 -20.99 -2.01 5.50
C ASP A 39 -19.77 -1.10 5.35
N ILE A 40 -19.08 -1.19 4.21
CA ILE A 40 -17.92 -0.34 3.92
C ILE A 40 -18.32 1.14 3.98
N LYS A 41 -19.58 1.47 3.72
CA LYS A 41 -20.18 2.79 3.89
C LYS A 41 -20.08 3.35 5.32
N GLU A 42 -20.16 2.48 6.32
CA GLU A 42 -20.05 2.88 7.74
C GLU A 42 -18.58 3.08 8.16
N ILE A 43 -17.67 2.40 7.47
CA ILE A 43 -16.24 2.40 7.79
C ILE A 43 -15.51 3.53 7.05
N PHE A 44 -15.89 3.77 5.80
CA PHE A 44 -15.29 4.74 4.89
C PHE A 44 -16.36 5.68 4.33
N LEU A 45 -16.35 6.91 4.84
CA LEU A 45 -17.26 7.97 4.41
C LEU A 45 -16.57 8.81 3.34
N ILE A 46 -17.27 8.99 2.21
CA ILE A 46 -16.89 9.95 1.17
C ILE A 46 -17.72 11.21 1.43
N GLU A 47 -17.07 12.37 1.50
CA GLU A 47 -17.75 13.67 1.65
C GLU A 47 -18.34 14.10 0.30
N ASP A 48 -19.48 14.80 0.29
CA ASP A 48 -20.13 15.26 -0.95
C ASP A 48 -19.24 16.22 -1.74
N SER A 49 -18.42 16.99 -1.01
CA SER A 49 -17.41 17.91 -1.54
C SER A 49 -16.43 17.24 -2.51
N VAL A 50 -16.20 15.92 -2.39
CA VAL A 50 -15.30 15.18 -3.29
C VAL A 50 -15.76 15.24 -4.75
N PHE A 51 -17.07 15.33 -4.99
CA PHE A 51 -17.65 15.41 -6.33
C PHE A 51 -18.39 16.73 -6.60
N GLY A 52 -18.46 17.64 -5.62
CA GLY A 52 -19.17 18.91 -5.74
C GLY A 52 -18.63 19.83 -6.84
N ASP A 53 -17.34 19.72 -7.17
CA ASP A 53 -16.72 20.47 -8.27
C ASP A 53 -17.07 19.88 -9.65
N LEU A 54 -17.57 18.64 -9.71
CA LEU A 54 -17.95 17.97 -10.97
C LEU A 54 -19.43 18.16 -11.30
N THR A 55 -20.29 18.21 -10.28
CA THR A 55 -21.74 18.32 -10.43
C THR A 55 -22.39 18.79 -9.14
N THR A 56 -23.54 19.46 -9.25
CA THR A 56 -24.39 19.85 -8.12
C THR A 56 -25.62 18.93 -7.96
N ASP A 57 -25.77 17.95 -8.84
CA ASP A 57 -26.86 16.96 -8.79
C ASP A 57 -26.59 15.96 -7.65
N ILE A 58 -27.44 16.00 -6.63
CA ILE A 58 -27.33 15.18 -5.41
C ILE A 58 -27.43 13.69 -5.72
N ASP A 59 -28.33 13.29 -6.63
CA ASP A 59 -28.53 11.89 -6.99
C ASP A 59 -27.30 11.35 -7.74
N LEU A 60 -26.72 12.17 -8.61
CA LEU A 60 -25.49 11.83 -9.32
C LEU A 60 -24.28 11.75 -8.38
N ILE A 61 -24.15 12.66 -7.40
CA ILE A 61 -23.11 12.60 -6.36
C ILE A 61 -23.23 11.30 -5.57
N GLU A 62 -24.43 10.96 -5.10
CA GLU A 62 -24.67 9.73 -4.33
C GLU A 62 -24.36 8.47 -5.17
N TYR A 63 -24.71 8.47 -6.47
CA TYR A 63 -24.33 7.40 -7.38
C TYR A 63 -22.80 7.23 -7.50
N LEU A 64 -22.05 8.32 -7.68
CA LEU A 64 -20.59 8.30 -7.79
C LEU A 64 -19.93 7.80 -6.49
N LYS A 65 -20.44 8.22 -5.33
CA LYS A 65 -19.98 7.76 -4.02
C LYS A 65 -20.18 6.25 -3.88
N ASN A 66 -21.37 5.76 -4.23
CA ASN A 66 -21.68 4.34 -4.20
C ASN A 66 -20.76 3.50 -5.10
N LYS A 67 -20.55 3.95 -6.35
CA LYS A 67 -19.63 3.27 -7.28
C LYS A 67 -18.17 3.32 -6.83
N SER A 68 -17.75 4.41 -6.20
CA SER A 68 -16.40 4.53 -5.63
C SER A 68 -16.18 3.54 -4.48
N LEU A 69 -17.17 3.36 -3.62
CA LEU A 69 -17.11 2.38 -2.52
C LEU A 69 -17.12 0.93 -3.02
N GLU A 70 -17.94 0.63 -4.04
CA GLU A 70 -17.90 -0.66 -4.73
C GLU A 70 -16.50 -0.95 -5.28
N MET A 71 -15.92 0.00 -6.00
CA MET A 71 -14.56 -0.11 -6.57
C MET A 71 -13.52 -0.35 -5.48
N LEU A 72 -13.58 0.41 -4.38
CA LEU A 72 -12.65 0.29 -3.25
C LEU A 72 -12.71 -1.12 -2.64
N LYS A 73 -13.91 -1.68 -2.48
CA LYS A 73 -14.12 -3.04 -1.97
C LYS A 73 -13.52 -4.09 -2.90
N ILE A 74 -13.72 -3.96 -4.21
CA ILE A 74 -13.15 -4.87 -5.21
C ILE A 74 -11.62 -4.82 -5.16
N GLN A 75 -11.05 -3.63 -5.16
CA GLN A 75 -9.60 -3.43 -5.11
C GLN A 75 -8.99 -4.00 -3.82
N GLY A 76 -9.59 -3.71 -2.67
CA GLY A 76 -9.14 -4.22 -1.37
C GLY A 76 -9.12 -5.76 -1.33
N ASN A 77 -10.20 -6.40 -1.77
CA ASN A 77 -10.28 -7.87 -1.83
C ASN A 77 -9.21 -8.47 -2.75
N ASN A 78 -9.04 -7.89 -3.95
CA ASN A 78 -8.04 -8.36 -4.91
C ASN A 78 -6.62 -8.25 -4.35
N ILE A 79 -6.30 -7.13 -3.70
CA ILE A 79 -5.00 -6.91 -3.07
C ILE A 79 -4.71 -7.98 -2.00
N ILE A 80 -5.70 -8.30 -1.15
CA ILE A 80 -5.56 -9.33 -0.11
C ILE A 80 -5.38 -10.73 -0.73
N MET A 81 -6.13 -11.06 -1.77
CA MET A 81 -5.98 -12.34 -2.48
C MET A 81 -4.59 -12.50 -3.11
N LEU A 82 -4.08 -11.45 -3.76
CA LEU A 82 -2.74 -11.45 -4.32
C LEU A 82 -1.68 -11.59 -3.23
N GLY A 83 -1.81 -10.84 -2.13
CA GLY A 83 -0.92 -10.92 -0.98
C GLY A 83 -0.89 -12.32 -0.36
N LYS A 84 -2.05 -12.98 -0.25
CA LYS A 84 -2.16 -14.38 0.20
C LYS A 84 -1.37 -15.32 -0.70
N ASN A 85 -1.65 -15.29 -2.01
CA ASN A 85 -0.99 -16.18 -2.97
C ASN A 85 0.54 -16.00 -2.97
N LEU A 86 1.01 -14.75 -2.96
CA LEU A 86 2.44 -14.44 -2.91
C LEU A 86 3.10 -14.87 -1.60
N THR A 87 2.35 -14.86 -0.49
CA THR A 87 2.84 -15.33 0.81
C THR A 87 2.99 -16.85 0.81
N GLU A 88 1.98 -17.59 0.34
CA GLU A 88 2.03 -19.06 0.25
C GLU A 88 3.20 -19.54 -0.63
N VAL A 89 3.41 -18.90 -1.78
CA VAL A 89 4.54 -19.23 -2.66
C VAL A 89 5.88 -18.85 -2.02
N PHE A 90 5.95 -17.76 -1.27
CA PHE A 90 7.17 -17.38 -0.56
C PHE A 90 7.48 -18.36 0.58
N ASP A 91 6.49 -18.80 1.34
CA ASP A 91 6.69 -19.73 2.44
C ASP A 91 7.25 -21.06 1.92
N GLU A 92 6.80 -21.51 0.75
CA GLU A 92 7.27 -22.73 0.09
C GLU A 92 8.66 -22.57 -0.57
N LEU A 93 8.90 -21.45 -1.27
CA LEU A 93 10.07 -21.28 -2.15
C LEU A 93 11.14 -20.31 -1.65
N GLY A 94 10.82 -19.44 -0.69
CA GLY A 94 11.64 -18.30 -0.28
C GLY A 94 13.00 -18.67 0.30
N ARG A 95 13.18 -19.92 0.72
CA ARG A 95 14.45 -20.48 1.23
C ARG A 95 15.05 -21.57 0.34
N LYS A 96 14.53 -21.75 -0.88
CA LYS A 96 14.93 -22.82 -1.82
C LYS A 96 15.53 -22.26 -3.11
N GLY A 97 16.61 -22.88 -3.59
CA GLY A 97 17.20 -22.60 -4.90
C GLY A 97 18.58 -21.90 -4.89
N SER A 98 19.08 -21.58 -6.08
CA SER A 98 20.40 -20.97 -6.35
C SER A 98 20.47 -19.49 -5.89
N PRO A 99 21.59 -18.76 -6.08
CA PRO A 99 21.78 -17.37 -5.63
C PRO A 99 20.67 -16.38 -6.03
N GLU A 100 19.95 -16.66 -7.12
CA GLU A 100 18.83 -15.84 -7.60
C GLU A 100 17.48 -16.21 -6.94
N GLY A 101 17.35 -17.34 -6.25
CA GLY A 101 16.16 -17.79 -5.52
C GLY A 101 14.95 -18.18 -6.40
N LEU A 102 14.36 -19.36 -6.17
CA LEU A 102 13.18 -19.83 -6.95
C LEU A 102 12.00 -18.85 -6.87
N TYR A 103 11.82 -18.21 -5.72
CA TYR A 103 10.79 -17.20 -5.51
C TYR A 103 10.94 -15.99 -6.44
N ILE A 104 12.17 -15.50 -6.67
CA ILE A 104 12.40 -14.31 -7.50
C ILE A 104 12.08 -14.63 -8.96
N LYS A 105 12.48 -15.81 -9.46
CA LYS A 105 12.10 -16.26 -10.81
C LYS A 105 10.60 -16.41 -10.97
N TYR A 106 9.90 -16.88 -9.93
CA TYR A 106 8.44 -16.90 -9.91
C TYR A 106 7.84 -15.48 -10.01
N LEU A 107 8.38 -14.51 -9.27
CA LEU A 107 7.92 -13.12 -9.33
C LEU A 107 8.12 -12.53 -10.73
N GLU A 108 9.30 -12.70 -11.32
CA GLU A 108 9.63 -12.22 -12.67
C GLU A 108 8.69 -12.82 -13.71
N PHE A 109 8.44 -14.13 -13.64
CA PHE A 109 7.51 -14.82 -14.53
C PHE A 109 6.09 -14.25 -14.46
N ASN A 110 5.63 -13.88 -13.27
CA ASN A 110 4.29 -13.33 -13.03
C ASN A 110 4.23 -11.79 -13.13
N GLY A 111 5.32 -11.13 -13.56
CA GLY A 111 5.36 -9.68 -13.75
C GLY A 111 5.39 -8.85 -12.46
N TYR A 112 5.85 -9.42 -11.34
CA TYR A 112 5.94 -8.72 -10.06
C TYR A 112 7.37 -8.24 -9.78
N LYS A 113 7.48 -6.96 -9.41
CA LYS A 113 8.70 -6.44 -8.75
C LYS A 113 8.78 -6.99 -7.32
N LYS A 114 10.00 -7.23 -6.82
CA LYS A 114 10.27 -7.71 -5.45
C LYS A 114 9.56 -6.86 -4.40
N ASP A 115 9.67 -5.54 -4.49
CA ASP A 115 9.05 -4.62 -3.52
C ASP A 115 7.53 -4.66 -3.56
N THR A 116 6.94 -4.76 -4.76
CA THR A 116 5.48 -4.89 -4.91
C THR A 116 5.00 -6.18 -4.25
N ALA A 117 5.68 -7.30 -4.51
CA ALA A 117 5.34 -8.56 -3.90
C ALA A 117 5.48 -8.52 -2.36
N LEU A 118 6.57 -7.94 -1.86
CA LEU A 118 6.77 -7.74 -0.43
C LEU A 118 5.66 -6.90 0.20
N ARG A 119 5.26 -5.78 -0.42
CA ARG A 119 4.18 -4.93 0.09
C ARG A 119 2.84 -5.65 0.15
N LEU A 120 2.49 -6.42 -0.89
CA LEU A 120 1.25 -7.21 -0.91
C LEU A 120 1.25 -8.27 0.19
N ARG A 121 2.38 -8.96 0.39
CA ARG A 121 2.54 -9.93 1.47
C ARG A 121 2.43 -9.30 2.86
N LYS A 122 3.14 -8.19 3.11
CA LYS A 122 3.05 -7.43 4.37
C LYS A 122 1.62 -7.06 4.69
N ARG A 123 0.86 -6.57 3.69
CA ARG A 123 -0.56 -6.26 3.89
C ARG A 123 -1.38 -7.49 4.26
N TYR A 124 -1.18 -8.62 3.57
CA TYR A 124 -1.85 -9.88 3.89
C TYR A 124 -1.51 -10.39 5.29
N GLU A 125 -0.25 -10.29 5.72
CA GLU A 125 0.18 -10.68 7.06
C GLU A 125 -0.54 -9.86 8.14
N LEU A 126 -0.67 -8.54 7.95
CA LEU A 126 -1.45 -7.68 8.85
C LEU A 126 -2.93 -8.05 8.86
N PHE A 127 -3.51 -8.30 7.68
CA PHE A 127 -4.90 -8.74 7.53
C PHE A 127 -5.15 -10.07 8.25
N LYS A 128 -4.22 -11.02 8.17
CA LYS A 128 -4.29 -12.31 8.85
C LYS A 128 -4.16 -12.17 10.36
N LYS A 129 -3.35 -11.20 10.83
CA LYS A 129 -3.13 -10.93 12.26
C LYS A 129 -4.32 -10.23 12.93
N ALA A 130 -5.05 -9.40 12.18
CA ALA A 130 -6.28 -8.79 12.65
C ALA A 130 -7.37 -9.85 12.92
N LYS A 131 -8.14 -9.66 13.98
CA LYS A 131 -9.25 -10.52 14.39
C LYS A 131 -10.58 -9.91 13.94
N SER A 132 -10.79 -8.62 14.21
CA SER A 132 -12.01 -7.92 13.84
C SER A 132 -12.12 -7.73 12.33
N GLU A 133 -13.33 -7.99 11.81
CA GLU A 133 -13.62 -7.79 10.40
C GLU A 133 -13.52 -6.31 10.01
N VAL A 134 -13.81 -5.38 10.92
CA VAL A 134 -13.66 -3.93 10.67
C VAL A 134 -12.20 -3.58 10.43
N VAL A 135 -11.31 -4.06 11.29
CA VAL A 135 -9.86 -3.82 11.16
C VAL A 135 -9.33 -4.44 9.87
N LYS A 136 -9.76 -5.66 9.54
CA LYS A 136 -9.45 -6.33 8.26
C LYS A 136 -9.91 -5.53 7.05
N GLN A 137 -11.14 -5.03 7.06
CA GLN A 137 -11.68 -4.23 5.97
C GLN A 137 -10.85 -2.96 5.76
N ILE A 138 -10.51 -2.24 6.83
CA ILE A 138 -9.66 -1.04 6.73
C ILE A 138 -8.27 -1.39 6.20
N ILE A 139 -7.61 -2.43 6.72
CA ILE A 139 -6.29 -2.88 6.24
C ILE A 139 -6.31 -3.17 4.74
N SER A 140 -7.40 -3.74 4.21
CA SER A 140 -7.49 -4.07 2.79
C SER A 140 -7.43 -2.83 1.88
N ILE A 141 -7.95 -1.69 2.34
CA ILE A 141 -8.09 -0.45 1.56
C ILE A 141 -7.04 0.63 1.90
N LEU A 142 -6.17 0.40 2.89
CA LEU A 142 -5.18 1.41 3.28
C LEU A 142 -4.20 1.77 2.14
N PRO A 143 -3.68 3.02 2.12
CA PRO A 143 -2.58 3.39 1.25
C PRO A 143 -1.30 2.64 1.59
N VAL A 144 -0.38 2.54 0.63
CA VAL A 144 0.91 1.85 0.81
C VAL A 144 1.70 2.40 2.00
N ARG A 145 1.82 3.72 2.13
CA ARG A 145 2.56 4.38 3.22
C ARG A 145 2.01 3.98 4.60
N SER A 146 0.68 4.00 4.74
CA SER A 146 -0.01 3.60 5.97
C SER A 146 0.20 2.13 6.33
N ILE A 147 0.24 1.25 5.33
CA ILE A 147 0.56 -0.18 5.55
C ILE A 147 2.00 -0.37 6.00
N GLU A 148 2.95 0.34 5.42
CA GLU A 148 4.35 0.21 5.83
C GLU A 148 4.56 0.68 7.26
N GLN A 149 3.90 1.77 7.66
CA GLN A 149 3.92 2.23 9.04
C GLN A 149 3.24 1.22 9.98
N LEU A 150 2.02 0.80 9.65
CA LEU A 150 1.29 -0.19 10.45
C LEU A 150 2.08 -1.49 10.59
N TYR A 151 2.82 -1.90 9.55
CA TYR A 151 3.64 -3.11 9.59
C TYR A 151 4.82 -2.99 10.56
N LYS A 152 5.44 -1.82 10.66
CA LYS A 152 6.53 -1.56 11.62
C LYS A 152 6.02 -1.58 13.06
N GLU A 153 4.85 -1.00 13.29
CA GLU A 153 4.27 -0.78 14.63
C GLU A 153 3.17 -1.81 14.98
N GLN A 154 3.10 -2.91 14.22
CA GLN A 154 1.98 -3.87 14.23
C GLN A 154 1.76 -4.58 15.58
N ASN A 155 2.73 -4.55 16.49
CA ASN A 155 2.61 -5.19 17.80
C ASN A 155 1.93 -4.27 18.82
N GLU A 156 1.99 -2.96 18.61
CA GLU A 156 1.41 -1.94 19.48
C GLU A 156 0.04 -1.51 18.93
N ILE A 157 -0.01 -1.16 17.63
CA ILE A 157 -1.21 -0.57 17.03
C ILE A 157 -2.33 -1.60 16.83
N ILE A 158 -2.04 -2.80 16.32
CA ILE A 158 -3.11 -3.77 16.01
C ILE A 158 -3.93 -4.10 17.25
N PRO A 159 -3.34 -4.46 18.41
CA PRO A 159 -4.11 -4.69 19.63
C PRO A 159 -4.98 -3.50 20.06
N GLU A 160 -4.50 -2.26 19.88
CA GLU A 160 -5.26 -1.05 20.19
C GLU A 160 -6.46 -0.85 19.25
N LEU A 161 -6.27 -1.12 17.95
CA LEU A 161 -7.35 -1.08 16.95
C LEU A 161 -8.41 -2.13 17.24
N GLU A 162 -8.01 -3.33 17.65
CA GLU A 162 -8.93 -4.43 17.99
C GLU A 162 -9.82 -4.07 19.19
N LYS A 163 -9.24 -3.45 20.23
CA LYS A 163 -9.98 -2.98 21.42
C LYS A 163 -11.07 -1.96 21.09
N ASN A 164 -10.83 -1.12 20.08
CA ASN A 164 -11.74 -0.04 19.67
C ASN A 164 -12.55 -0.37 18.41
N SER A 165 -12.57 -1.64 17.99
CA SER A 165 -13.02 -2.03 16.65
C SER A 165 -14.50 -1.76 16.36
N GLU A 166 -15.36 -1.72 17.40
CA GLU A 166 -16.78 -1.41 17.24
C GLU A 166 -17.03 0.01 16.71
N ASN A 167 -16.20 0.99 17.09
CA ASN A 167 -16.37 2.39 16.70
C ASN A 167 -15.26 2.88 15.76
N LEU A 168 -14.50 1.94 15.18
CA LEU A 168 -13.37 2.23 14.32
C LEU A 168 -13.85 2.62 12.92
N THR A 169 -13.31 3.72 12.41
CA THR A 169 -13.49 4.17 11.02
C THR A 169 -12.14 4.32 10.35
N TYR A 170 -12.13 4.36 9.02
CA TYR A 170 -10.91 4.61 8.26
C TYR A 170 -10.20 5.90 8.71
N LYS A 171 -10.95 6.99 8.92
CA LYS A 171 -10.42 8.27 9.37
C LYS A 171 -9.73 8.15 10.74
N LYS A 172 -10.37 7.51 11.72
CA LYS A 172 -9.78 7.29 13.06
C LYS A 172 -8.48 6.49 12.98
N MET A 173 -8.44 5.45 12.15
CA MET A 173 -7.21 4.68 11.96
C MET A 173 -6.10 5.52 11.34
N MET A 174 -6.42 6.34 10.33
CA MET A 174 -5.45 7.25 9.72
C MET A 174 -4.93 8.29 10.72
N ASP A 175 -5.78 8.81 11.59
CA ASP A 175 -5.38 9.76 12.63
C ASP A 175 -4.47 9.11 13.69
N MET A 176 -4.73 7.85 14.06
CA MET A 176 -3.84 7.09 14.95
C MET A 176 -2.46 6.88 14.34
N LEU A 177 -2.40 6.49 13.06
CA LEU A 177 -1.13 6.32 12.34
C LEU A 177 -0.37 7.65 12.25
N LYS A 178 -1.04 8.77 11.95
CA LYS A 178 -0.39 10.10 11.93
C LYS A 178 0.20 10.50 13.29
N LYS A 179 -0.57 10.36 14.37
CA LYS A 179 -0.10 10.69 15.74
C LYS A 179 1.15 9.91 16.12
N ASN A 180 1.19 8.63 15.78
CA ASN A 180 2.36 7.81 16.04
C ASN A 180 3.58 8.30 15.22
N SER A 181 3.38 8.67 13.96
CA SER A 181 4.47 9.21 13.13
C SER A 181 5.07 10.51 13.71
N GLU A 182 4.23 11.41 14.25
CA GLU A 182 4.69 12.66 14.89
C GLU A 182 5.43 12.40 16.20
N THR A 183 4.96 11.44 17.03
CA THR A 183 5.70 11.05 18.25
C THR A 183 7.04 10.38 17.94
N ILE A 184 7.18 9.78 16.76
CA ILE A 184 8.40 9.15 16.28
C ILE A 184 9.38 10.18 15.69
N GLU A 185 8.93 11.22 14.99
CA GLU A 185 9.83 12.30 14.53
C GLU A 185 10.55 13.00 15.70
N ILE A 186 9.93 13.05 16.88
CA ILE A 186 10.53 13.58 18.11
C ILE A 186 11.56 12.60 18.71
N LYS A 187 11.37 11.28 18.52
CA LYS A 187 12.22 10.21 19.10
C LYS A 187 13.35 9.73 18.17
N ASN A 188 13.16 9.74 16.85
CA ASN A 188 14.09 9.21 15.85
C ASN A 188 15.15 10.20 15.39
N LYS A 189 15.61 11.08 16.29
CA LYS A 189 16.78 11.95 16.04
C LYS A 189 18.12 11.17 16.03
N LYS A 190 18.11 9.83 16.00
CA LYS A 190 19.31 9.00 15.92
C LYS A 190 19.09 7.83 14.95
N GLU A 191 20.09 7.68 14.09
CA GLU A 191 20.37 6.64 13.11
C GLU A 191 19.67 6.76 11.74
N VAL A 192 20.47 7.21 10.77
CA VAL A 192 20.15 7.26 9.34
C VAL A 192 20.82 6.06 8.68
N GLU A 193 20.06 5.05 8.28
CA GLU A 193 20.44 4.16 7.18
C GLU A 193 19.97 4.80 5.87
N ILE A 194 20.92 5.22 5.04
CA ILE A 194 20.67 5.76 3.70
C ILE A 194 20.70 4.59 2.72
N SER A 195 19.54 4.17 2.22
CA SER A 195 19.46 3.35 1.01
C SER A 195 18.42 3.93 0.06
N GLY A 196 18.88 4.69 -0.94
CA GLY A 196 18.09 5.19 -2.06
C GLY A 196 18.03 6.71 -2.16
N TYR A 197 18.04 7.21 -3.41
CA TYR A 197 17.82 8.62 -3.74
C TYR A 197 16.34 8.97 -3.51
N ASP A 198 16.06 9.60 -2.36
CA ASP A 198 14.72 10.02 -1.96
C ASP A 198 14.47 11.48 -2.40
N VAL A 199 13.71 11.64 -3.48
CA VAL A 199 13.34 12.95 -4.06
C VAL A 199 12.51 13.78 -3.07
N ASP A 200 11.64 13.15 -2.28
CA ASP A 200 10.80 13.83 -1.29
C ASP A 200 11.68 14.41 -0.17
N ARG A 201 12.75 13.70 0.21
CA ARG A 201 13.70 14.19 1.22
C ARG A 201 14.48 15.42 0.75
N ILE A 202 14.89 15.46 -0.52
CA ILE A 202 15.60 16.61 -1.10
C ILE A 202 14.66 17.81 -1.24
N ASP A 203 13.43 17.61 -1.70
CA ASP A 203 12.42 18.67 -1.82
C ASP A 203 12.07 19.27 -0.44
N ASN A 204 11.92 18.41 0.59
CA ASN A 204 11.71 18.85 1.95
C ASN A 204 12.91 19.62 2.52
N LEU A 205 14.14 19.18 2.22
CA LEU A 205 15.36 19.89 2.63
C LEU A 205 15.42 21.28 1.99
N TYR A 206 15.15 21.38 0.68
CA TYR A 206 15.10 22.65 -0.05
C TYR A 206 14.07 23.61 0.56
N LYS A 207 12.84 23.15 0.80
CA LYS A 207 11.78 23.93 1.45
C LYS A 207 12.20 24.42 2.84
N LYS A 208 12.88 23.57 3.62
CA LYS A 208 13.33 23.90 4.97
C LYS A 208 14.45 24.94 4.98
N ILE A 209 15.41 24.81 4.06
CA ILE A 209 16.46 25.80 3.86
C ILE A 209 15.82 27.14 3.52
N ASN A 210 14.96 27.21 2.49
CA ASN A 210 14.33 28.47 2.08
C ASN A 210 13.52 29.17 3.17
N ARG A 211 12.80 28.40 4.01
CA ARG A 211 12.01 28.98 5.11
C ARG A 211 12.87 29.48 6.27
N SER A 212 13.96 28.78 6.58
CA SER A 212 14.70 29.00 7.83
C SER A 212 16.01 29.75 7.63
N TYR A 213 16.50 29.88 6.39
CA TYR A 213 17.83 30.44 6.10
C TYR A 213 17.96 31.86 6.65
N GLY A 214 16.93 32.71 6.44
CA GLY A 214 16.94 34.09 6.93
C GLY A 214 17.13 34.20 8.45
N GLU A 215 16.60 33.24 9.19
CA GLU A 215 16.58 33.18 10.66
C GLU A 215 17.85 32.56 11.27
N LEU A 216 18.75 32.00 10.46
CA LEU A 216 20.01 31.42 10.93
C LEU A 216 21.00 32.50 11.37
N ASP A 217 21.76 32.19 12.42
CA ASP A 217 22.95 32.96 12.78
C ASP A 217 24.04 32.84 11.70
N GLU A 218 24.92 33.83 11.67
CA GLU A 218 25.91 34.02 10.60
C GLU A 218 26.88 32.83 10.48
N LYS A 219 27.30 32.24 11.59
CA LYS A 219 28.16 31.04 11.59
C LYS A 219 27.47 29.84 10.97
N ARG A 220 26.16 29.69 11.21
CA ARG A 220 25.38 28.59 10.62
C ARG A 220 25.09 28.82 9.14
N LYS A 221 24.86 30.06 8.72
CA LYS A 221 24.72 30.42 7.30
C LYS A 221 25.99 30.06 6.53
N GLU A 222 27.15 30.53 6.99
CA GLU A 222 28.44 30.22 6.36
C GLU A 222 28.70 28.71 6.26
N LYS A 223 28.37 27.95 7.32
CA LYS A 223 28.53 26.49 7.32
C LYS A 223 27.58 25.81 6.33
N LEU A 224 26.33 26.27 6.25
CA LEU A 224 25.33 25.73 5.32
C LEU A 224 25.74 26.00 3.87
N ASP A 225 26.20 27.21 3.57
CA ASP A 225 26.66 27.59 2.23
C ASP A 225 27.86 26.75 1.79
N LYS A 226 28.84 26.51 2.68
CA LYS A 226 29.98 25.62 2.41
C LYS A 226 29.53 24.20 2.07
N LEU A 227 28.57 23.66 2.82
CA LEU A 227 28.05 22.31 2.57
C LEU A 227 27.27 22.23 1.25
N LEU A 228 26.47 23.25 0.92
CA LEU A 228 25.78 23.32 -0.36
C LEU A 228 26.76 23.40 -1.53
N PHE A 229 27.83 24.19 -1.38
CA PHE A 229 28.90 24.29 -2.37
C PHE A 229 29.69 22.99 -2.54
N GLU A 230 29.95 22.26 -1.45
CA GLU A 230 30.55 20.92 -1.51
C GLU A 230 29.64 19.93 -2.25
N ILE A 231 28.32 19.98 -2.01
CA ILE A 231 27.34 19.18 -2.73
C ILE A 231 27.31 19.55 -4.21
N GLU A 232 27.32 20.84 -4.55
CA GLU A 232 27.36 21.33 -5.94
C GLU A 232 28.61 20.81 -6.65
N LYS A 233 29.80 20.92 -6.03
CA LYS A 233 31.05 20.35 -6.55
C LYS A 233 31.02 18.85 -6.78
N LEU A 234 30.29 18.10 -5.95
CA LEU A 234 30.13 16.66 -6.12
C LEU A 234 29.22 16.32 -7.31
N LEU A 235 28.33 17.24 -7.70
CA LEU A 235 27.34 17.06 -8.76
C LEU A 235 27.74 17.69 -10.11
N GLY A 236 28.65 18.68 -10.12
CA GLY A 236 29.19 19.32 -11.32
C GLY A 236 29.43 20.81 -11.13
#